data_AF-A0A445KNP4-F1
#
_entry.id   AF-A0A445KNP4-F1
#
_cell.length_a   1.000
_cell.length_b   1.000
_cell.length_c   1.000
_cell.angle_alpha   90.00
_cell.angle_beta   90.00
_cell.angle_gamma   90.00
#
_symmetry.space_group_name_H-M   'P 1'
#
loop_
_entity.id
_entity.type
_entity.pdbx_description
1 polymer ?
#
loop_
_entity_poly.entity_id
_entity_poly.type
_entity_poly.pdbx_seq_one_letter_code
_entity_poly.pdbx_strand_id
1 'polypeptide(L)'
;MPAVDISRRRHEINLSNMAIKKIQSGALHEIVDTTLGFETDFKVRKMISDVAELAFQCLQSSKDVRPSMAEVLDMLEDIRSDGSYKSKHEVQEDISEDDDALLKNVPPPPSPHSHLVTISNSTPPNGSQ
;
A
#
# COMPACT_ATOMS: atom_id res chain seq x y z
N MET A 1 -25.18 15.84 10.70
CA MET A 1 -23.98 16.48 11.29
C MET A 1 -23.11 16.98 10.15
N PRO A 2 -22.53 18.19 10.23
CA PRO A 2 -21.57 18.63 9.22
C PRO A 2 -20.33 17.73 9.28
N ALA A 3 -19.85 17.29 8.12
CA ALA A 3 -18.69 16.38 8.02
C ALA A 3 -17.37 17.03 8.47
N VAL A 4 -17.34 18.36 8.58
CA VAL A 4 -16.20 19.14 9.03
C VAL A 4 -16.66 20.16 10.09
N ASP A 5 -15.92 20.21 11.20
CA ASP A 5 -16.13 21.23 12.24
C ASP A 5 -15.39 22.51 11.86
N ILE A 6 -16.15 23.51 11.39
CA ILE A 6 -15.64 24.81 10.97
C ILE A 6 -15.27 25.73 12.13
N SER A 7 -15.63 25.38 13.38
CA SER A 7 -15.24 26.14 14.58
C SER A 7 -13.80 25.89 15.01
N ARG A 8 -13.17 24.85 14.44
CA ARG A 8 -11.81 24.41 14.77
C ARG A 8 -10.74 25.31 14.17
N ARG A 9 -9.54 25.34 14.78
CA ARG A 9 -8.36 26.03 14.21
C ARG A 9 -8.14 25.55 12.77
N ARG A 10 -7.82 26.46 11.84
CA ARG A 10 -7.72 26.17 10.40
C ARG A 10 -6.92 24.92 10.02
N HIS A 11 -5.92 24.56 10.81
CA HIS A 11 -5.05 23.40 10.55
C HIS A 11 -5.58 22.07 11.12
N GLU A 12 -6.64 22.09 11.91
CA GLU A 12 -7.34 20.91 12.44
C GLU A 12 -8.64 20.62 11.67
N ILE A 13 -9.04 21.52 10.75
CA ILE A 13 -10.20 21.31 9.87
C ILE A 13 -9.99 20.06 9.00
N ASN A 14 -8.73 19.78 8.61
CA ASN A 14 -8.37 18.55 7.92
C ASN A 14 -7.98 17.47 8.95
N LEU A 15 -8.76 16.39 8.98
CA LEU A 15 -8.55 15.26 9.89
C LEU A 15 -7.16 14.60 9.73
N SER A 16 -6.60 14.55 8.51
CA SER A 16 -5.27 13.96 8.32
C SER A 16 -4.17 14.80 8.98
N ASN A 17 -4.23 16.12 8.81
CA ASN A 17 -3.29 17.04 9.44
C ASN A 17 -3.43 17.04 10.97
N MET A 18 -4.67 16.91 11.47
CA MET A 18 -4.90 16.75 12.89
C MET A 18 -4.29 15.46 13.42
N ALA A 19 -4.52 14.33 12.75
CA ALA A 19 -3.97 13.03 13.12
C ALA A 19 -2.44 13.07 13.18
N ILE A 20 -1.78 13.55 12.13
CA ILE A 20 -0.31 13.72 12.07
C ILE A 20 0.20 14.49 13.30
N LYS A 21 -0.41 15.64 13.61
CA LYS A 21 0.02 16.49 14.73
C LYS A 21 -0.16 15.81 16.09
N LYS A 22 -1.30 15.17 16.30
CA LYS A 22 -1.62 14.50 17.57
C LYS A 22 -0.74 13.27 17.78
N ILE A 23 -0.42 12.53 16.72
CA ILE A 23 0.54 11.42 16.78
C ILE A 23 1.94 11.94 17.12
N GLN A 24 2.44 12.95 16.42
CA GLN A 24 3.79 13.53 16.67
C GLN A 24 3.95 14.14 18.06
N SER A 25 2.89 14.71 18.62
CA SER A 25 2.91 15.33 19.95
C SER A 25 2.63 14.37 21.10
N GLY A 26 2.43 13.07 20.81
CA GLY A 26 2.07 12.08 21.84
C GLY A 26 0.67 12.27 22.42
N ALA A 27 -0.19 13.00 21.73
CA ALA A 27 -1.54 13.36 22.15
C ALA A 27 -2.62 12.45 21.51
N LEU A 28 -2.31 11.16 21.36
CA LEU A 28 -3.17 10.19 20.69
C LEU A 28 -4.54 10.03 21.41
N HIS A 29 -4.55 10.13 22.73
CA HIS A 29 -5.76 10.07 23.56
C HIS A 29 -6.83 11.12 23.18
N GLU A 30 -6.45 12.23 22.55
CA GLU A 30 -7.40 13.27 22.13
C GLU A 30 -8.17 12.93 20.84
N ILE A 31 -7.70 11.93 20.07
CA ILE A 31 -8.31 11.54 18.79
C ILE A 31 -8.83 10.10 18.76
N VAL A 32 -8.50 9.32 19.79
CA VAL A 32 -8.96 7.93 19.92
C VAL A 32 -10.35 7.91 20.52
N ASP A 33 -11.22 7.05 19.98
CA ASP A 33 -12.57 6.85 20.52
C ASP A 33 -12.49 6.29 21.95
N THR A 34 -13.08 7.03 22.89
CA THR A 34 -13.15 6.68 24.31
C THR A 34 -13.78 5.32 24.58
N THR A 35 -14.66 4.81 23.71
CA THR A 35 -15.31 3.51 23.91
C THR A 35 -14.37 2.32 23.67
N LEU A 36 -13.19 2.56 23.08
CA LEU A 36 -12.21 1.50 22.81
C LEU A 36 -11.39 1.12 24.05
N GLY A 37 -11.44 1.89 25.14
CA GLY A 37 -10.70 1.57 26.36
C GLY A 37 -9.19 1.84 26.26
N PHE A 38 -8.77 2.78 25.41
CA PHE A 38 -7.36 3.19 25.24
C PHE A 38 -6.65 3.56 26.55
N GLU A 39 -7.36 4.19 27.48
CA GLU A 39 -6.81 4.58 28.77
C GLU A 39 -6.81 3.43 29.79
N THR A 40 -7.65 2.41 29.61
CA THR A 40 -7.92 1.39 30.62
C THR A 40 -7.29 0.03 30.31
N ASP A 41 -7.14 -0.32 29.03
CA ASP A 41 -6.58 -1.59 28.58
C ASP A 41 -5.22 -1.37 27.90
N PHE A 42 -4.16 -1.90 28.51
CA PHE A 42 -2.80 -1.79 28.00
C PHE A 42 -2.64 -2.43 26.61
N LYS A 43 -3.29 -3.57 26.36
CA LYS A 43 -3.20 -4.25 25.06
C LYS A 43 -3.86 -3.41 23.98
N VAL A 44 -5.04 -2.85 24.27
CA VAL A 44 -5.70 -1.94 23.34
C VAL A 44 -4.87 -0.69 23.09
N ARG A 45 -4.28 -0.10 24.15
CA ARG A 45 -3.39 1.06 24.02
C ARG A 45 -2.20 0.77 23.10
N LYS A 46 -1.56 -0.38 23.27
CA LYS A 46 -0.46 -0.83 22.40
C LYS A 46 -0.92 -0.94 20.95
N MET A 47 -1.97 -1.72 20.68
CA MET A 47 -2.48 -1.92 19.31
C MET A 47 -2.87 -0.59 18.64
N ILE A 48 -3.53 0.31 19.36
CA ILE A 48 -3.92 1.63 18.84
C ILE A 48 -2.68 2.49 18.56
N SER A 49 -1.64 2.40 19.39
CA SER A 49 -0.38 3.11 19.17
C SER A 49 0.32 2.60 17.91
N ASP A 50 0.35 1.28 17.69
CA ASP A 50 0.95 0.67 16.50
C ASP A 50 0.17 1.07 15.22
N VAL A 51 -1.17 1.07 15.28
CA VAL A 51 -2.02 1.56 14.17
C VAL A 51 -1.78 3.06 13.92
N ALA A 52 -1.58 3.86 14.97
CA ALA A 52 -1.31 5.28 14.83
C ALA A 52 0.04 5.54 14.15
N GLU A 53 1.06 4.73 14.45
CA GLU A 53 2.35 4.79 13.75
C GLU A 53 2.20 4.44 12.27
N LEU A 54 1.47 3.36 11.95
CA LEU A 54 1.18 3.01 10.56
C LEU A 54 0.39 4.12 9.84
N ALA A 55 -0.63 4.68 10.48
CA ALA A 55 -1.40 5.80 9.94
C ALA A 55 -0.52 7.02 9.70
N PHE A 56 0.44 7.31 10.58
CA PHE A 56 1.39 8.40 10.39
C PHE A 56 2.18 8.23 9.09
N GLN A 57 2.69 7.03 8.80
CA GLN A 57 3.40 6.73 7.56
C GLN A 57 2.49 6.89 6.32
N CYS A 58 1.28 6.34 6.38
CA CYS A 58 0.29 6.44 5.30
C CYS A 58 -0.09 7.89 4.97
N LEU A 59 -0.12 8.77 5.97
CA LEU A 59 -0.52 10.18 5.82
C LEU A 59 0.63 11.12 5.42
N GLN A 60 1.88 10.63 5.34
CA GLN A 60 3.03 11.48 4.99
C GLN A 60 2.85 12.15 3.63
N SER A 61 3.32 13.39 3.45
CA SER A 61 3.24 14.07 2.15
C SER A 61 4.19 13.46 1.11
N SER A 62 5.37 13.04 1.52
CA SER A 62 6.35 12.36 0.66
C SER A 62 5.89 10.94 0.36
N LYS A 63 6.00 10.53 -0.92
CA LYS A 63 5.64 9.18 -1.37
C LYS A 63 6.64 8.14 -0.88
N ASP A 64 7.91 8.50 -0.73
CA ASP A 64 9.00 7.53 -0.48
C ASP A 64 8.92 6.90 0.92
N VAL A 65 8.20 7.54 1.84
CA VAL A 65 7.98 7.07 3.21
C VAL A 65 6.58 6.46 3.41
N ARG A 66 5.74 6.44 2.36
CA ARG A 66 4.42 5.80 2.43
C ARG A 66 4.59 4.31 2.14
N PRO A 67 4.06 3.43 2.99
CA PRO A 67 3.98 2.02 2.66
C PRO A 67 3.04 1.80 1.47
N SER A 68 3.34 0.78 0.68
CA SER A 68 2.40 0.20 -0.28
C SER A 68 1.21 -0.43 0.44
N MET A 69 0.09 -0.60 -0.26
CA MET A 69 -1.09 -1.24 0.34
C MET A 69 -0.87 -2.70 0.75
N ALA A 70 0.09 -3.39 0.13
CA ALA A 70 0.50 -4.73 0.55
C ALA A 70 1.23 -4.67 1.90
N GLU A 71 2.19 -3.76 2.06
CA GLU A 71 2.89 -3.56 3.34
C GLU A 71 1.94 -3.09 4.45
N VAL A 72 0.94 -2.25 4.13
CA VAL A 72 -0.12 -1.86 5.07
C VAL A 72 -0.90 -3.09 5.56
N LEU A 73 -1.26 -4.01 4.65
CA LEU A 73 -1.97 -5.24 5.02
C LEU A 73 -1.11 -6.10 5.95
N ASP A 74 0.14 -6.36 5.57
CA ASP A 74 1.08 -7.16 6.35
C ASP A 74 1.27 -6.59 7.76
N MET A 75 1.49 -5.27 7.89
CA MET A 75 1.63 -4.61 9.19
C MET A 75 0.34 -4.68 10.02
N LEU A 76 -0.84 -4.55 9.41
CA LEU A 76 -2.10 -4.69 10.12
C LEU A 76 -2.33 -6.14 10.61
N GLU A 77 -1.93 -7.14 9.82
CA GLU A 77 -1.98 -8.54 10.23
C GLU A 77 -1.02 -8.84 11.38
N ASP A 78 0.15 -8.20 11.39
CA ASP A 78 1.11 -8.27 12.49
C ASP A 78 0.60 -7.63 13.78
N ILE A 79 0.04 -6.42 13.70
CA ILE A 79 -0.59 -5.73 14.84
C ILE A 79 -1.72 -6.58 15.43
N ARG A 80 -2.58 -7.15 14.57
CA ARG A 80 -3.68 -8.03 15.00
C ARG A 80 -3.16 -9.27 15.73
N SER A 81 -2.04 -9.81 15.28
CA SER A 81 -1.43 -11.03 15.81
C SER A 81 -0.48 -10.77 16.99
N ASP A 82 -0.35 -9.52 17.44
CA ASP A 82 0.57 -9.08 18.49
C ASP A 82 2.02 -9.50 18.21
N GLY A 83 2.46 -9.39 16.95
CA GLY A 83 3.83 -9.75 16.54
C GLY A 83 4.04 -11.23 16.19
N SER A 84 3.01 -12.08 16.32
CA SER A 84 3.10 -13.50 15.97
C SER A 84 2.96 -13.77 14.46
N TYR A 85 2.68 -12.74 13.67
CA TYR A 85 2.45 -12.91 12.24
C TYR A 85 3.77 -13.22 11.52
N LYS A 86 3.71 -14.18 10.59
CA LYS A 86 4.84 -14.53 9.73
C LYS A 86 4.54 -14.00 8.34
N SER A 87 5.03 -12.80 8.01
CA SER A 87 4.99 -12.30 6.63
C SER A 87 5.71 -13.29 5.72
N LYS A 88 5.14 -13.53 4.53
CA LYS A 88 5.71 -14.42 3.51
C LYS A 88 6.84 -13.77 2.70
N HIS A 89 7.73 -13.01 3.35
CA HIS A 89 8.86 -12.37 2.66
C HIS A 89 10.19 -12.96 3.12
N GLU A 90 10.33 -14.28 3.02
CA GLU A 90 11.63 -14.95 2.98
C GLU A 90 11.83 -15.47 1.55
N VAL A 91 12.36 -14.64 0.66
CA VAL A 91 13.12 -15.13 -0.50
C VAL A 91 14.59 -15.05 -0.14
N GLN A 92 15.07 -16.09 0.55
CA GLN A 92 16.48 -16.42 0.54
C GLN A 92 16.56 -17.88 0.09
N GLU A 93 16.44 -18.07 -1.23
CA GLU A 93 16.91 -19.28 -1.88
C GLU A 93 18.45 -19.25 -1.80
N ASP A 94 19.01 -19.79 -0.71
CA ASP A 94 20.39 -20.28 -0.74
C ASP A 94 20.38 -21.54 -1.62
N ILE A 95 20.67 -21.33 -2.91
CA ILE A 95 21.05 -22.40 -3.83
C ILE A 95 22.35 -22.99 -3.30
N SER A 96 22.27 -24.19 -2.73
CA SER A 96 23.45 -25.03 -2.51
C SER A 96 24.03 -25.39 -3.87
N GLU A 97 25.17 -24.78 -4.22
CA GLU A 97 26.03 -25.22 -5.31
C GLU A 97 26.82 -26.45 -4.85
N ASP A 98 26.42 -27.65 -5.29
CA ASP A 98 27.39 -28.69 -5.70
C ASP A 98 26.75 -29.81 -6.53
N ASP A 99 27.55 -30.32 -7.47
CA ASP A 99 27.50 -31.57 -8.23
C ASP A 99 26.61 -31.74 -9.50
N ASP A 100 27.33 -31.69 -10.62
CA ASP A 100 27.37 -32.65 -11.74
C ASP A 100 26.22 -32.80 -12.78
N ALA A 101 26.55 -32.29 -13.98
CA ALA A 101 26.42 -32.93 -15.30
C ALA A 101 25.05 -33.42 -15.81
N LEU A 102 24.43 -32.67 -16.74
CA LEU A 102 24.04 -33.17 -18.08
C LEU A 102 23.45 -32.09 -19.00
N LEU A 103 23.98 -32.05 -20.22
CA LEU A 103 23.63 -31.19 -21.35
C LEU A 103 22.13 -31.25 -21.75
N LYS A 104 21.57 -30.10 -22.16
CA LYS A 104 20.89 -29.92 -23.47
C LYS A 104 20.51 -28.47 -23.74
N ASN A 105 21.17 -27.89 -24.74
CA ASN A 105 20.76 -26.67 -25.42
C ASN A 105 19.37 -26.85 -26.03
N VAL A 106 18.39 -26.05 -25.61
CA VAL A 106 17.13 -25.83 -26.33
C VAL A 106 17.05 -24.34 -26.64
N PRO A 107 17.06 -23.92 -27.92
CA PRO A 107 16.88 -22.51 -28.25
C PRO A 107 15.44 -22.07 -27.93
N PRO A 108 15.25 -20.80 -27.51
CA PRO A 108 13.93 -20.28 -27.18
C PRO A 108 13.00 -20.28 -28.41
N PRO A 109 11.69 -20.50 -28.22
CA PRO A 109 10.73 -20.45 -29.32
C PRO A 109 10.65 -19.04 -29.93
N PRO A 110 10.44 -18.91 -31.25
CA PRO A 110 10.34 -17.61 -31.90
C PRO A 110 9.10 -16.84 -31.43
N SER A 111 9.29 -15.57 -31.10
CA SER A 111 8.22 -14.65 -30.72
C SER A 111 7.26 -14.42 -31.90
N PRO A 112 5.93 -14.39 -31.71
CA PRO A 112 5.00 -14.09 -32.79
C PRO A 112 5.18 -12.64 -33.28
N HIS A 113 5.54 -12.49 -34.55
CA HIS A 113 5.79 -11.23 -35.21
C HIS A 113 4.53 -10.36 -35.35
N SER A 114 4.76 -9.06 -35.20
CA SER A 114 3.92 -7.92 -35.56
C SER A 114 3.18 -8.10 -36.90
N HIS A 115 1.86 -7.96 -36.91
CA HIS A 115 1.09 -7.78 -38.13
C HIS A 115 1.04 -6.29 -38.49
N LEU A 116 1.90 -5.90 -39.44
CA LEU A 116 1.68 -4.70 -40.25
C LEU A 116 0.47 -4.94 -41.15
N VAL A 117 -0.61 -4.19 -40.95
CA VAL A 117 -1.70 -4.10 -41.92
C VAL A 117 -1.37 -2.97 -42.89
N THR A 118 -0.78 -3.35 -44.03
CA THR A 118 -0.72 -2.54 -45.24
C THR A 118 -1.98 -2.82 -46.05
N ILE A 119 -2.84 -1.83 -46.24
CA ILE A 119 -3.84 -1.87 -47.32
C ILE A 119 -3.77 -0.54 -48.07
N SER A 120 -3.22 -0.58 -49.28
CA SER A 120 -3.22 0.50 -50.26
C SER A 120 -4.44 0.40 -51.18
N ASN A 121 -5.21 1.49 -51.21
CA ASN A 121 -6.02 2.13 -52.27
C ASN A 121 -6.73 1.33 -53.36
N SER A 122 -8.02 1.66 -53.61
CA SER A 122 -8.62 1.95 -54.94
C SER A 122 -10.08 2.49 -54.82
N THR A 123 -10.33 3.73 -55.27
CA THR A 123 -11.65 4.36 -55.65
C THR A 123 -12.15 3.77 -57.00
N PRO A 124 -13.33 4.06 -57.63
CA PRO A 124 -14.46 5.03 -57.42
C PRO A 124 -15.87 4.38 -57.74
N PRO A 125 -16.96 5.05 -58.24
CA PRO A 125 -17.48 6.45 -58.19
C PRO A 125 -18.99 6.58 -57.77
N ASN A 126 -19.47 7.85 -57.75
CA ASN A 126 -20.87 8.36 -57.87
C ASN A 126 -21.81 8.19 -56.66
N GLY A 127 -22.46 9.22 -56.11
CA GLY A 127 -23.16 10.37 -56.72
C GLY A 127 -24.67 10.10 -56.56
N SER A 128 -25.59 10.98 -56.16
CA SER A 128 -25.64 12.42 -55.89
C SER A 128 -26.91 12.67 -55.05
N GLN A 129 -27.13 13.95 -54.70
CA GLN A 129 -28.37 14.64 -54.30
C GLN A 129 -29.68 13.85 -54.22
#